data_AF-E2B7I3-F1
#
_entry.id   AF-E2B7I3-F1
#
_cell.length_a   1.000
_cell.length_b   1.000
_cell.length_c   1.000
_cell.angle_alpha   90.00
_cell.angle_beta   90.00
_cell.angle_gamma   90.00
#
_symmetry.space_group_name_H-M   'P 1'
#
loop_
_entity.id
_entity.type
_entity.pdbx_description
1 polymer ?
#
loop_
_entity_poly.entity_id
_entity_poly.type
_entity_poly.pdbx_seq_one_letter_code
_entity_poly.pdbx_strand_id
1 'polypeptide(L)' 'QRVCLKFCVKNGIKCSEAFIEMLKKAFGDDIMSQPRVYEWYK' A
#
# COMPACT_ATOMS: atom_id res chain seq x y z
N GLN A 1 0.91 6.59 -4.29
CA GLN A 1 0.99 5.25 -3.66
C GLN A 1 2.17 5.07 -2.70
N ARG A 2 3.44 5.21 -3.11
CA ARG A 2 4.60 5.08 -2.20
C ARG A 2 4.56 5.96 -0.93
N VAL A 3 4.07 7.19 -1.04
CA VAL A 3 3.91 8.09 0.13
C VAL A 3 2.90 7.51 1.13
N CYS A 4 1.79 6.94 0.66
CA CYS A 4 0.80 6.25 1.50
C CYS A 4 1.40 5.01 2.18
N LEU A 5 2.21 4.23 1.45
CA LEU A 5 2.97 3.10 2.01
C LEU A 5 3.90 3.56 3.14
N LYS A 6 4.71 4.60 2.92
CA LYS A 6 5.59 5.17 3.94
C LYS A 6 4.82 5.68 5.15
N PHE A 7 3.66 6.30 4.94
CA PHE A 7 2.78 6.72 6.03
C PHE A 7 2.34 5.50 6.86
N CYS A 8 1.90 4.40 6.23
CA CYS A 8 1.50 3.20 6.94
C CYS A 8 2.66 2.58 7.74
N VAL A 9 3.84 2.41 7.12
CA VAL A 9 5.05 1.89 7.80
C VAL A 9 5.41 2.74 9.01
N LYS A 10 5.46 4.07 8.85
CA LYS A 10 5.80 4.99 9.96
C LYS A 10 4.80 4.96 11.12
N ASN A 11 3.54 4.64 10.84
CA ASN A 11 2.50 4.57 11.85
C ASN A 11 2.24 3.13 12.36
N GLY A 12 3.06 2.15 11.95
CA GLY A 12 2.89 0.75 12.34
C GLY A 12 1.60 0.11 11.81
N ILE A 13 0.99 0.71 10.79
CA ILE A 13 -0.23 0.19 10.17
C ILE A 13 0.17 -1.00 9.30
N LYS A 14 -0.35 -2.19 9.64
CA LYS A 14 -0.07 -3.43 8.91
C LYS A 14 -0.46 -3.32 7.44
N CYS A 15 0.46 -3.69 6.55
CA CYS A 15 0.15 -3.92 5.14
C CYS A 15 -0.57 -5.27 4.98
N SER A 16 -1.89 -5.22 5.10
CA SER A 16 -2.81 -6.34 4.85
C SER A 16 -3.57 -6.14 3.54
N GLU A 17 -4.43 -7.11 3.17
CA GLU A 17 -5.35 -6.98 2.04
C GLU A 17 -6.18 -5.69 2.09
N ALA A 18 -6.56 -5.24 3.30
CA ALA A 18 -7.29 -3.98 3.48
C ALA A 18 -6.50 -2.75 2.99
N PHE A 19 -5.16 -2.75 3.09
CA PHE A 19 -4.33 -1.68 2.54
C PHE A 19 -4.33 -1.69 1.00
N ILE A 20 -4.28 -2.89 0.40
CA ILE A 20 -4.34 -3.03 -1.06
C ILE A 20 -5.71 -2.62 -1.60
N GLU A 21 -6.78 -2.97 -0.90
CA GLU A 21 -8.13 -2.47 -1.22
C GLU A 21 -8.24 -0.95 -1.10
N MET A 22 -7.66 -0.34 -0.05
CA MET A 22 -7.60 1.12 0.06
C MET A 22 -6.83 1.76 -1.09
N LEU A 23 -5.70 1.18 -1.49
CA LEU A 23 -4.95 1.66 -2.65
C LEU A 23 -5.77 1.54 -3.93
N LYS A 24 -6.46 0.41 -4.15
CA LYS A 24 -7.35 0.21 -5.30
C LYS A 24 -8.51 1.19 -5.33
N LYS A 25 -9.10 1.50 -4.16
CA LYS A 25 -10.17 2.49 -4.06
C LYS A 25 -9.69 3.92 -4.37
N ALA A 26 -8.46 4.27 -3.97
CA ALA A 26 -7.91 5.61 -4.17
C ALA A 26 -7.28 5.83 -5.56
N PHE A 27 -6.63 4.81 -6.11
CA PHE A 27 -5.86 4.89 -7.35
C PHE A 27 -6.49 4.11 -8.52
N GLY A 28 -7.64 3.47 -8.31
CA GLY A 28 -8.33 2.69 -9.34
C GLY A 28 -7.52 1.46 -9.75
N ASP A 29 -7.44 1.19 -11.05
CA ASP A 29 -6.61 0.09 -11.60
C ASP A 29 -5.14 0.47 -11.77
N ASP A 30 -4.78 1.75 -11.61
CA ASP A 30 -3.39 2.23 -11.63
C ASP A 30 -2.71 1.98 -10.28
N ILE A 31 -2.84 0.76 -9.71
CA ILE A 31 -2.13 0.37 -8.48
C ILE A 31 -0.80 -0.30 -8.78
N MET A 32 0.16 -0.10 -7.90
CA MET A 32 1.35 -0.92 -7.86
C MET A 32 0.96 -2.37 -7.60
N SER A 33 1.61 -3.31 -8.31
CA SER A 33 1.41 -4.73 -8.08
C SER A 33 1.69 -5.11 -6.62
N GLN A 34 0.94 -6.09 -6.09
CA GLN A 34 1.09 -6.54 -4.70
C GLN A 34 2.55 -6.86 -4.33
N PRO A 35 3.37 -7.56 -5.16
CA PRO A 35 4.77 -7.83 -4.81
C PRO A 35 5.59 -6.57 -4.57
N ARG A 36 5.35 -5.52 -5.37
CA ARG A 36 6.00 -4.22 -5.22
C ARG A 36 5.55 -3.56 -3.91
N VAL A 37 4.27 -3.61 -3.60
CA VAL A 37 3.73 -3.08 -2.33
C VAL A 37 4.43 -3.73 -1.13
N TYR A 38 4.60 -5.06 -1.14
CA TYR A 38 5.32 -5.79 -0.08
C TYR A 38 6.81 -5.44 0.00
N GLU A 39 7.49 -5.27 -1.13
CA GLU A 39 8.89 -4.84 -1.18
C GLU A 39 9.08 -3.45 -0.53
N TRP A 40 8.17 -2.52 -0.81
CA TRP A 40 8.20 -1.15 -0.28
C TRP A 40 7.71 -1.03 1.17
N TYR A 41 7.10 -2.08 1.72
CA TYR A 41 6.61 -2.12 3.10
C TYR A 41 7.65 -2.66 4.11
N LYS A 42 8.78 -3.22 3.64
CA LYS A 42 9.94 -3.54 4.50
C LYS A 42 10.53 -2.28 5.15
#